data_AF-A0A353Y1Y3-F1
#
_entry.id   AF-A0A353Y1Y3-F1
#
_cell.length_a   1.000
_cell.length_b   1.000
_cell.length_c   1.000
_cell.angle_alpha   90.00
_cell.angle_beta   90.00
_cell.angle_gamma   90.00
#
_symmetry.space_group_name_H-M   'P 1'
#
loop_
_entity.id
_entity.type
_entity.pdbx_description
1 polymer ?
#
loop_
_entity_poly.entity_id
_entity_poly.type
_entity_poly.pdbx_seq_one_letter_code
_entity_poly.pdbx_strand_id
1 'polypeptide(L)'
;AFDLFDKLGATDEQLDFPVVYASGINGWSSLEEGAPGEQWGPDMSALFDTVLKHVPSQKGDPAAPLQLQISALDFSTFVGRIGVGRISQGTIKPAMDVLVMEGPDGKTVKGRINQVLTFQGLDRVQATEAGPGEIVLINGIEDIGIGVTITDPAKPAPLPMLKVDEPTLTMNFCVNTSPLAGR
;
A
#
# COMPACT_ATOMS: atom_id res chain seq x y z
N ALA A 1 -14.23 -11.90 18.39
CA ALA A 1 -14.09 -11.12 17.14
C ALA A 1 -15.42 -10.48 16.75
N PHE A 2 -16.49 -11.27 16.61
CA PHE A 2 -17.85 -10.78 16.33
C PHE A 2 -18.32 -9.64 17.26
N ASP A 3 -18.33 -9.86 18.58
CA ASP A 3 -18.78 -8.85 19.56
C ASP A 3 -18.02 -7.52 19.49
N LEU A 4 -16.78 -7.52 19.01
CA LEU A 4 -16.00 -6.30 18.86
C LEU A 4 -16.50 -5.49 17.66
N PHE A 5 -16.77 -6.16 16.53
CA PHE A 5 -17.25 -5.52 15.31
C PHE A 5 -18.69 -5.03 15.48
N ASP A 6 -19.54 -5.83 16.12
CA ASP A 6 -20.91 -5.42 16.46
C ASP A 6 -20.93 -4.16 17.35
N LYS A 7 -20.11 -4.13 18.41
CA LYS A 7 -19.97 -2.94 19.29
C LYS A 7 -19.43 -1.70 18.58
N LEU A 8 -18.71 -1.87 17.47
CA LEU A 8 -18.19 -0.79 16.64
C LEU A 8 -19.14 -0.41 15.49
N GLY A 9 -20.33 -1.01 15.42
CA GLY A 9 -21.35 -0.69 14.43
C GLY A 9 -21.08 -1.30 13.05
N ALA A 10 -20.46 -2.47 13.00
CA ALA A 10 -20.27 -3.20 11.75
C ALA A 10 -21.62 -3.56 11.09
N THR A 11 -21.64 -3.51 9.76
CA THR A 11 -22.79 -3.95 8.96
C THR A 11 -22.90 -5.49 8.97
N ASP A 12 -24.09 -6.03 8.66
CA ASP A 12 -24.31 -7.49 8.60
C ASP A 12 -23.33 -8.20 7.65
N GLU A 13 -22.99 -7.57 6.52
CA GLU A 13 -22.00 -8.10 5.57
C GLU A 13 -20.59 -8.17 6.18
N GLN A 14 -20.25 -7.24 7.08
CA GLN A 14 -18.97 -7.23 7.78
C GLN A 14 -18.94 -8.20 8.96
N LEU A 15 -20.10 -8.65 9.44
CA LEU A 15 -20.23 -9.66 10.48
C LEU A 15 -20.13 -11.09 9.92
N ASP A 16 -20.39 -11.29 8.63
CA ASP A 16 -20.23 -12.54 7.89
C ASP A 16 -18.80 -12.70 7.32
N PHE A 17 -17.80 -12.68 8.21
CA PHE A 17 -16.40 -12.88 7.82
C PHE A 17 -15.98 -14.35 7.94
N PRO A 18 -15.20 -14.87 6.98
CA PRO A 18 -14.62 -16.21 7.12
C PRO A 18 -13.59 -16.21 8.26
N VAL A 19 -13.66 -17.23 9.12
CA VAL A 19 -12.67 -17.46 10.17
C VAL A 19 -11.71 -18.54 9.70
N VAL A 20 -10.42 -18.22 9.71
CA VAL A 20 -9.34 -19.17 9.42
C VAL A 20 -8.48 -19.29 10.67
N TYR A 21 -8.39 -20.49 11.22
CA TYR A 21 -7.46 -20.83 12.29
C TYR A 21 -6.11 -21.18 11.69
N ALA A 22 -5.00 -20.78 12.31
CA ALA A 22 -3.68 -21.09 11.78
C ALA A 22 -2.60 -21.15 12.86
N SER A 23 -1.54 -21.91 12.58
CA SER A 23 -0.28 -21.91 13.33
C SER A 23 0.87 -21.57 12.39
N GLY A 24 1.40 -20.34 12.50
CA GLY A 24 2.56 -19.93 11.70
C GLY A 24 3.85 -20.68 12.04
N ILE A 25 3.94 -21.23 13.26
CA ILE A 25 5.10 -22.04 13.70
C ILE A 25 5.03 -23.44 13.10
N ASN A 26 3.85 -24.07 13.15
CA ASN A 26 3.67 -25.44 12.68
C ASN A 26 3.25 -25.52 11.20
N GLY A 27 3.00 -24.38 10.54
CA GLY A 27 2.78 -24.29 9.10
C GLY A 27 1.42 -24.79 8.61
N TRP A 28 0.36 -24.71 9.41
CA TRP A 28 -0.97 -25.18 9.04
C TRP A 28 -2.07 -24.12 9.23
N SER A 29 -3.16 -24.29 8.49
CA SER A 29 -4.39 -23.50 8.56
C SER A 29 -5.64 -24.38 8.41
N SER A 30 -6.78 -23.99 8.99
CA SER A 30 -8.05 -24.71 8.92
C SER A 30 -9.25 -23.75 9.01
N LEU A 31 -10.38 -24.16 8.42
CA LEU A 31 -11.69 -23.49 8.58
C LEU A 31 -12.48 -24.07 9.75
N GLU A 32 -12.09 -25.25 10.24
CA GLU A 32 -12.73 -25.93 11.36
C GLU A 32 -11.84 -25.87 12.60
N GLU A 33 -12.47 -25.60 13.73
CA GLU A 33 -11.81 -25.61 15.03
C GLU A 33 -11.55 -27.05 15.49
N GLY A 34 -10.31 -27.35 15.87
CA GLY A 34 -9.90 -28.66 16.37
C GLY A 34 -9.54 -28.65 17.85
N ALA A 35 -9.03 -29.78 18.36
CA ALA A 35 -8.62 -29.87 19.77
C ALA A 35 -7.31 -29.11 20.04
N PRO A 36 -7.14 -28.49 21.23
CA PRO A 36 -5.91 -27.78 21.58
C PRO A 36 -4.65 -28.66 21.44
N GLY A 37 -3.61 -28.13 20.81
CA GLY A 37 -2.32 -28.82 20.65
C GLY A 37 -2.23 -29.74 19.43
N GLU A 38 -3.31 -29.91 18.67
CA GLU A 38 -3.32 -30.69 17.43
C GLU A 38 -3.10 -29.82 16.18
N GLN A 39 -2.70 -30.47 15.10
CA GLN A 39 -2.66 -29.87 13.77
C GLN A 39 -4.04 -30.03 13.11
N TRP A 40 -4.75 -28.92 12.91
CA TRP A 40 -6.15 -28.96 12.44
C TRP A 40 -6.30 -28.97 10.92
N GLY A 41 -5.22 -28.69 10.19
CA GLY A 41 -5.21 -28.72 8.74
C GLY A 41 -3.88 -29.19 8.18
N PRO A 42 -3.83 -29.61 6.91
CA PRO A 42 -2.64 -30.20 6.32
C PRO A 42 -1.52 -29.17 6.08
N ASP A 43 -1.88 -27.93 5.76
CA ASP A 43 -0.96 -26.87 5.34
C ASP A 43 -1.67 -25.49 5.36
N MET A 44 -1.06 -24.49 4.72
CA MET A 44 -1.59 -23.12 4.62
C MET A 44 -2.66 -22.92 3.52
N SER A 45 -3.11 -23.99 2.84
CA SER A 45 -4.03 -23.86 1.70
C SER A 45 -5.36 -23.22 2.09
N ALA A 46 -5.91 -23.57 3.27
CA ALA A 46 -7.18 -22.99 3.72
C ALA A 46 -7.11 -21.45 3.85
N LEU A 47 -5.98 -20.89 4.26
CA LEU A 47 -5.76 -19.44 4.26
C LEU A 47 -5.73 -18.88 2.84
N PHE A 48 -4.92 -19.44 1.95
CA PHE A 48 -4.78 -18.93 0.58
C PHE A 48 -6.08 -19.04 -0.22
N ASP A 49 -6.79 -20.16 -0.12
CA ASP A 49 -8.08 -20.38 -0.77
C ASP A 49 -9.13 -19.39 -0.26
N THR A 50 -9.13 -19.10 1.05
CA THR A 50 -10.02 -18.09 1.64
C THR A 50 -9.73 -16.70 1.10
N VAL A 51 -8.44 -16.33 0.97
CA VAL A 51 -8.01 -15.06 0.37
C VAL A 51 -8.47 -14.97 -1.09
N LEU A 52 -8.24 -16.00 -1.89
CA LEU A 52 -8.66 -16.05 -3.30
C LEU A 52 -10.17 -15.95 -3.47
N LYS A 53 -10.94 -16.54 -2.54
CA LYS A 53 -12.41 -16.53 -2.58
C LYS A 53 -13.03 -15.19 -2.18
N HIS A 54 -12.47 -14.51 -1.19
CA HIS A 54 -13.13 -13.34 -0.57
C HIS A 54 -12.46 -12.00 -0.88
N VAL A 55 -11.17 -11.97 -1.27
CA VAL A 55 -10.50 -10.71 -1.63
C VAL A 55 -10.75 -10.41 -3.11
N PRO A 56 -11.48 -9.32 -3.45
CA PRO A 56 -11.75 -9.00 -4.84
C PRO A 56 -10.47 -8.62 -5.57
N SER A 57 -10.32 -9.13 -6.79
CA SER A 57 -9.26 -8.67 -7.69
C SER A 57 -9.45 -7.20 -7.99
N GLN A 58 -8.34 -6.44 -8.02
CA GLN A 58 -8.39 -5.06 -8.49
C GLN A 58 -8.76 -5.02 -9.97
N LYS A 59 -9.66 -4.08 -10.33
CA LYS A 59 -10.11 -3.87 -11.69
C LYS A 59 -9.57 -2.51 -12.15
N GLY A 60 -8.90 -2.50 -13.30
CA GLY A 60 -8.46 -1.28 -13.96
C GLY A 60 -8.19 -1.54 -15.43
N ASP A 61 -8.23 -0.47 -16.23
CA ASP A 61 -7.98 -0.51 -17.66
C ASP A 61 -6.54 -0.05 -17.95
N PRO A 62 -5.67 -0.92 -18.48
CA PRO A 62 -4.32 -0.54 -18.88
C PRO A 62 -4.27 0.56 -19.96
N ALA A 63 -5.34 0.74 -20.73
CA ALA A 63 -5.43 1.76 -21.78
C ALA A 63 -5.97 3.11 -21.27
N ALA A 64 -6.48 3.17 -20.04
CA ALA A 64 -6.91 4.42 -19.42
C ALA A 64 -5.70 5.30 -19.06
N PRO A 65 -5.90 6.61 -18.83
CA PRO A 65 -4.84 7.47 -18.31
C PRO A 65 -4.24 6.91 -17.01
N LEU A 66 -2.91 7.04 -16.86
CA LEU A 66 -2.21 6.58 -15.67
C LEU A 66 -2.85 7.16 -14.40
N GLN A 67 -3.07 6.32 -13.41
CA GLN A 67 -3.52 6.73 -12.09
C GLN A 67 -2.81 5.88 -11.03
N LEU A 68 -1.74 6.42 -10.47
CA LEU A 68 -0.95 5.80 -9.41
C LEU A 68 -0.99 6.70 -8.18
N GLN A 69 -1.63 6.24 -7.10
CA GLN A 69 -1.65 6.96 -5.83
C GLN A 69 -0.54 6.48 -4.91
N ILE A 70 0.23 7.42 -4.36
CA ILE A 70 1.32 7.12 -3.43
C ILE A 70 0.76 6.92 -2.03
N SER A 71 0.99 5.75 -1.46
CA SER A 71 0.51 5.37 -0.12
C SER A 71 1.62 5.31 0.91
N ALA A 72 2.88 5.14 0.48
CA ALA A 72 4.03 5.13 1.35
C ALA A 72 5.25 5.75 0.66
N LEU A 73 6.21 6.18 1.48
CA LEU A 73 7.49 6.71 1.02
C LEU A 73 8.61 5.84 1.56
N ASP A 74 9.63 5.68 0.74
CA ASP A 74 10.90 5.07 1.11
C ASP A 74 12.05 5.98 0.64
N PHE A 75 13.27 5.68 1.05
CA PHE A 75 14.43 6.49 0.72
C PHE A 75 15.67 5.63 0.48
N SER A 76 16.48 6.05 -0.49
CA SER A 76 17.80 5.50 -0.73
C SER A 76 18.81 6.63 -0.96
N THR A 77 20.02 6.46 -0.45
CA THR A 77 21.13 7.40 -0.69
C THR A 77 21.54 7.49 -2.16
N PHE A 78 21.22 6.49 -2.98
CA PHE A 78 21.61 6.45 -4.40
C PHE A 78 20.57 7.05 -5.34
N VAL A 79 19.28 6.86 -5.04
CA VAL A 79 18.17 7.26 -5.93
C VAL A 79 17.24 8.31 -5.32
N GLY A 80 17.49 8.72 -4.07
CA GLY A 80 16.69 9.70 -3.35
C GLY A 80 15.38 9.13 -2.83
N ARG A 81 14.33 9.96 -2.86
CA ARG A 81 13.00 9.59 -2.38
C ARG A 81 12.33 8.62 -3.35
N ILE A 82 11.69 7.60 -2.80
CA ILE A 82 11.00 6.55 -3.53
C ILE A 82 9.53 6.59 -3.13
N GLY A 83 8.64 6.73 -4.12
CA GLY A 83 7.21 6.62 -3.90
C GLY A 83 6.76 5.17 -4.04
N VAL A 84 5.99 4.67 -3.08
CA VAL A 84 5.34 3.36 -3.14
C VAL A 84 3.85 3.57 -3.28
N GLY A 85 3.25 2.93 -4.26
CA GLY A 85 1.83 3.08 -4.54
C GLY A 85 1.27 1.93 -5.35
N ARG A 86 -0.06 1.92 -5.49
CA ARG A 86 -0.77 0.95 -6.32
C ARG A 86 -1.37 1.65 -7.54
N ILE A 87 -1.18 1.04 -8.71
CA ILE A 87 -1.75 1.54 -9.96
C ILE A 87 -3.23 1.17 -10.00
N SER A 88 -4.11 2.16 -10.18
CA SER A 88 -5.55 1.94 -10.33
C SER A 88 -5.98 1.90 -11.80
N GLN A 89 -5.34 2.70 -12.64
CA GLN A 89 -5.62 2.80 -14.09
C GLN A 89 -4.32 3.05 -14.87
N GLY A 90 -4.33 2.65 -16.13
CA GLY A 90 -3.21 2.87 -17.05
C GLY A 90 -1.97 2.04 -16.73
N THR A 91 -0.89 2.35 -17.43
CA THR A 91 0.42 1.69 -17.29
C THR A 91 1.52 2.71 -17.03
N ILE A 92 2.53 2.30 -16.27
CA ILE A 92 3.73 3.10 -16.00
C ILE A 92 4.97 2.42 -16.57
N LYS A 93 5.90 3.21 -17.09
CA LYS A 93 7.18 2.75 -17.66
C LYS A 93 8.34 3.61 -17.15
N PRO A 94 9.56 3.06 -17.06
CA PRO A 94 10.76 3.86 -16.88
C PRO A 94 10.89 4.95 -17.97
N ALA A 95 11.51 6.07 -17.62
CA ALA A 95 11.69 7.25 -18.46
C ALA A 95 10.41 7.93 -18.96
N MET A 96 9.25 7.61 -18.38
CA MET A 96 7.96 8.26 -18.70
C MET A 96 7.84 9.62 -18.02
N ASP A 97 7.42 10.64 -18.78
CA ASP A 97 7.06 11.95 -18.22
C ASP A 97 5.64 11.87 -17.64
N VAL A 98 5.47 12.38 -16.43
CA VAL A 98 4.24 12.26 -15.64
C VAL A 98 3.88 13.59 -14.97
N LEU A 99 2.64 13.67 -14.51
CA LEU A 99 2.14 14.78 -13.71
C LEU A 99 1.87 14.30 -12.29
N VAL A 100 2.41 14.99 -11.30
CA VAL A 100 2.18 14.74 -9.88
C VAL A 100 1.17 15.77 -9.38
N MET A 101 0.06 15.31 -8.83
CA MET A 101 -1.05 16.16 -8.40
C MET A 101 -1.44 15.88 -6.95
N GLU A 102 -1.53 16.94 -6.15
CA GLU A 102 -2.02 16.91 -4.77
C GLU A 102 -3.55 16.96 -4.71
N GLY A 103 -4.20 15.98 -5.33
CA GLY A 103 -5.66 15.96 -5.50
C GLY A 103 -6.17 16.83 -6.67
N PRO A 104 -7.50 16.89 -6.88
CA PRO A 104 -8.09 17.56 -8.04
C PRO A 104 -7.81 19.07 -8.14
N ASP A 105 -7.79 19.76 -7.00
CA ASP A 105 -7.63 21.23 -6.93
C ASP A 105 -6.25 21.64 -6.37
N GLY A 106 -5.35 20.68 -6.17
CA GLY A 106 -4.08 20.90 -5.49
C GLY A 106 -2.92 21.32 -6.40
N LYS A 107 -1.74 21.42 -5.80
CA LYS A 107 -0.50 21.72 -6.54
C LYS A 107 -0.22 20.64 -7.57
N THR A 108 0.25 21.08 -8.73
CA THR A 108 0.61 20.22 -9.85
C THR A 108 2.09 20.42 -10.20
N VAL A 109 2.84 19.33 -10.32
CA VAL A 109 4.27 19.34 -10.63
C VAL A 109 4.56 18.33 -11.73
N LYS A 110 5.36 18.71 -12.73
CA LYS A 110 5.84 17.77 -13.74
C LYS A 110 6.96 16.91 -13.14
N GLY A 111 6.90 15.61 -13.37
CA GLY A 111 7.92 14.67 -12.96
C GLY A 111 8.33 13.77 -14.12
N ARG A 112 9.44 13.07 -13.94
CA ARG A 112 9.86 12.00 -14.85
C ARG A 112 10.23 10.78 -14.03
N ILE A 113 9.69 9.63 -14.41
CA ILE A 113 9.98 8.37 -13.75
C ILE A 113 11.36 7.90 -14.22
N ASN A 114 12.28 7.67 -13.29
CA ASN A 114 13.59 7.11 -13.65
C ASN A 114 13.51 5.59 -13.73
N GLN A 115 13.04 4.95 -12.66
CA GLN A 115 12.88 3.50 -12.56
C GLN A 115 11.51 3.16 -12.00
N VAL A 116 11.01 2.00 -12.42
CA VAL A 116 9.85 1.33 -11.84
C VAL A 116 10.36 0.01 -11.26
N LEU A 117 10.04 -0.27 -10.00
CA LEU A 117 10.32 -1.54 -9.36
C LEU A 117 9.02 -2.19 -8.90
N THR A 118 8.97 -3.51 -8.96
CA THR A 118 7.90 -4.33 -8.39
C THR A 118 8.47 -5.26 -7.33
N PHE A 119 7.58 -5.97 -6.62
CA PHE A 119 7.97 -6.96 -5.63
C PHE A 119 7.95 -8.36 -6.21
N GLN A 120 9.01 -9.13 -5.97
CA GLN A 120 9.06 -10.56 -6.23
C GLN A 120 9.46 -11.26 -4.92
N GLY A 121 8.47 -11.82 -4.23
CA GLY A 121 8.68 -12.30 -2.86
C GLY A 121 9.06 -11.15 -1.93
N LEU A 122 10.26 -11.21 -1.36
CA LEU A 122 10.81 -10.15 -0.51
C LEU A 122 11.71 -9.17 -1.27
N ASP A 123 12.08 -9.51 -2.50
CA ASP A 123 13.01 -8.73 -3.30
C ASP A 123 12.28 -7.67 -4.12
N ARG A 124 13.01 -6.60 -4.42
CA ARG A 124 12.58 -5.54 -5.34
C ARG A 124 13.28 -5.75 -6.67
N VAL A 125 12.50 -5.86 -7.74
CA VAL A 125 13.01 -6.12 -9.09
C VAL A 125 12.62 -4.96 -10.01
N GLN A 126 13.51 -4.58 -10.93
CA GLN A 126 13.20 -3.55 -11.92
C GLN A 126 12.19 -4.10 -12.92
N ALA A 127 11.15 -3.31 -13.19
CA ALA A 127 10.13 -3.61 -14.17
C ALA A 127 10.26 -2.68 -15.38
N THR A 128 10.06 -3.25 -16.58
CA THR A 128 10.02 -2.46 -17.83
C THR A 128 8.67 -1.81 -18.05
N GLU A 129 7.62 -2.34 -17.42
CA GLU A 129 6.24 -1.86 -17.44
C GLU A 129 5.51 -2.39 -16.21
N ALA A 130 4.55 -1.62 -15.69
CA ALA A 130 3.61 -2.09 -14.68
C ALA A 130 2.21 -1.51 -14.93
N GLY A 131 1.17 -2.27 -14.59
CA GLY A 131 -0.23 -1.98 -14.91
C GLY A 131 -1.17 -2.01 -13.71
N PRO A 132 -2.49 -1.92 -13.93
CA PRO A 132 -3.47 -1.82 -12.87
C PRO A 132 -3.44 -3.01 -11.90
N GLY A 133 -3.54 -2.71 -10.61
CA GLY A 133 -3.46 -3.68 -9.52
C GLY A 133 -2.05 -3.91 -8.97
N GLU A 134 -1.00 -3.58 -9.73
CA GLU A 134 0.37 -3.76 -9.28
C GLU A 134 0.78 -2.69 -8.26
N ILE A 135 1.51 -3.15 -7.24
CA ILE A 135 2.19 -2.27 -6.27
C ILE A 135 3.59 -2.03 -6.78
N VAL A 136 3.91 -0.75 -7.00
CA VAL A 136 5.17 -0.33 -7.60
C VAL A 136 5.91 0.63 -6.69
N LEU A 137 7.24 0.61 -6.81
CA LEU A 137 8.13 1.63 -6.28
C LEU A 137 8.68 2.45 -7.44
N ILE A 138 8.59 3.77 -7.34
CA ILE A 138 9.08 4.68 -8.37
C ILE A 138 10.01 5.72 -7.78
N ASN A 139 11.00 6.14 -8.58
CA ASN A 139 11.94 7.19 -8.23
C ASN A 139 12.11 8.19 -9.39
N GLY A 140 12.88 9.26 -9.16
CA GLY A 140 13.09 10.34 -10.15
C GLY A 140 12.21 11.57 -9.93
N ILE A 141 11.41 11.59 -8.86
CA ILE A 141 10.58 12.73 -8.46
C ILE A 141 11.04 13.17 -7.06
N GLU A 142 11.65 14.35 -6.96
CA GLU A 142 12.24 14.85 -5.70
C GLU A 142 11.17 15.05 -4.60
N ASP A 143 10.12 15.81 -4.92
CA ASP A 143 9.06 16.17 -3.99
C ASP A 143 7.82 15.27 -4.13
N ILE A 144 8.02 13.95 -4.05
CA ILE A 144 6.90 13.01 -3.96
C ILE A 144 6.38 12.94 -2.52
N GLY A 145 5.06 13.02 -2.36
CA GLY A 145 4.37 13.02 -1.06
C GLY A 145 3.37 11.85 -0.93
N ILE A 146 2.92 11.58 0.29
CA ILE A 146 1.85 10.60 0.54
C ILE A 146 0.51 11.21 0.09
N GLY A 147 -0.33 10.40 -0.55
CA GLY A 147 -1.67 10.78 -1.02
C GLY A 147 -1.71 11.39 -2.42
N VAL A 148 -0.57 11.86 -2.94
CA VAL A 148 -0.50 12.46 -4.28
C VAL A 148 -0.78 11.42 -5.37
N THR A 149 -1.31 11.88 -6.48
CA THR A 149 -1.56 11.05 -7.66
C THR A 149 -0.53 11.35 -8.75
N ILE A 150 0.12 10.31 -9.24
CA ILE A 150 0.90 10.33 -10.48
C ILE A 150 -0.02 9.97 -11.63
N THR A 151 -0.14 10.87 -12.60
CA THR A 151 -1.08 10.75 -13.72
C THR A 151 -0.45 11.14 -15.05
N ASP A 152 -1.12 10.76 -16.14
CA ASP A 152 -0.78 11.19 -17.51
C ASP A 152 -0.84 12.75 -17.63
N PRO A 153 0.20 13.41 -18.18
CA PRO A 153 0.20 14.87 -18.35
C PRO A 153 -0.79 15.42 -19.38
N ALA A 154 -1.15 14.64 -20.40
CA ALA A 154 -2.07 15.02 -21.46
C ALA A 154 -3.53 14.76 -21.09
N LYS A 155 -3.78 13.74 -20.26
CA LYS A 155 -5.11 13.42 -19.72
C LYS A 155 -5.07 13.22 -18.19
N PRO A 156 -4.90 14.29 -17.40
CA PRO A 156 -4.81 14.16 -15.95
C PRO A 156 -6.09 13.60 -15.32
N ALA A 157 -5.94 12.61 -14.44
CA ALA A 157 -7.02 11.97 -13.69
C ALA A 157 -6.65 11.81 -12.21
N PRO A 158 -6.48 12.92 -11.45
CA PRO A 158 -6.07 12.87 -10.05
C PRO A 158 -7.13 12.20 -9.16
N LEU A 159 -6.66 11.44 -8.16
CA LEU A 159 -7.50 10.93 -7.10
C LEU A 159 -7.57 11.93 -5.95
N PRO A 160 -8.66 11.92 -5.15
CA PRO A 160 -8.70 12.66 -3.88
C PRO A 160 -7.51 12.27 -2.99
N MET A 161 -6.95 13.26 -2.30
CA MET A 161 -5.87 13.02 -1.34
C MET A 161 -6.31 12.04 -0.26
N LEU A 162 -5.39 11.17 0.15
CA LEU A 162 -5.62 10.29 1.30
C LEU A 162 -5.84 11.12 2.56
N LYS A 163 -6.90 10.81 3.29
CA LYS A 163 -7.16 11.43 4.59
C LYS A 163 -6.15 10.88 5.61
N VAL A 164 -5.33 11.76 6.16
CA VAL A 164 -4.44 11.43 7.28
C VAL A 164 -5.17 11.81 8.57
N ASP A 165 -5.31 10.86 9.49
CA ASP A 165 -5.94 11.13 10.78
C ASP A 165 -5.07 12.05 11.63
N GLU A 166 -5.73 12.92 12.40
CA GLU A 166 -5.03 13.87 13.26
C GLU A 166 -4.29 13.14 14.40
N PRO A 167 -3.11 13.63 14.80
CA PRO A 167 -2.35 13.02 15.89
C PRO A 167 -3.12 13.13 17.20
N THR A 168 -3.30 12.00 17.88
CA THR A 168 -3.99 11.96 19.20
C THR A 168 -3.05 12.20 20.38
N LEU A 169 -1.74 12.22 20.14
CA LEU A 169 -0.71 12.39 21.15
C LEU A 169 0.30 13.44 20.71
N THR A 170 0.64 14.36 21.60
CA THR A 170 1.69 15.37 21.39
C THR A 170 2.84 15.13 22.36
N MET A 171 4.08 15.20 21.87
CA MET A 171 5.28 15.16 22.71
C MET A 171 6.16 16.38 22.39
N ASN A 172 6.67 17.04 23.43
CA ASN A 172 7.60 18.15 23.27
C ASN A 172 9.03 17.62 23.17
N PHE A 173 9.67 17.87 22.04
CA PHE A 173 11.10 17.64 21.86
C PHE A 173 11.85 18.94 22.19
N CYS A 174 12.66 18.91 23.24
CA CYS A 174 13.47 20.06 23.68
C CYS A 174 14.96 19.73 23.55
N VAL A 175 15.77 20.75 23.28
CA VAL A 175 17.24 20.63 23.40
C VAL A 175 17.58 20.36 24.87
N ASN A 176 18.49 19.43 25.13
CA ASN A 176 18.95 19.16 26.49
C ASN A 176 19.79 20.36 27.00
N THR A 177 19.21 21.19 27.85
CA THR A 177 19.87 22.33 28.50
C THR A 177 20.40 22.02 29.90
N SER A 178 20.51 20.73 30.26
CA SER A 178 21.04 20.31 31.56
C SER A 178 22.58 20.31 31.59
N PRO A 179 23.22 20.24 32.77
CA PRO A 179 24.68 20.07 32.90
C PRO A 179 25.24 18.77 32.28
N LEU A 180 24.38 17.85 31.85
CA LEU A 180 24.74 16.61 31.16
C LEU A 180 24.67 16.76 29.62
N ALA A 181 24.43 17.96 29.10
CA ALA A 181 24.40 18.21 27.67
C ALA A 181 25.74 17.84 27.00
N GLY A 182 25.68 17.10 25.89
CA GLY A 182 26.86 16.71 25.11
C GLY A 182 27.68 15.55 25.70
N ARG A 183 27.14 14.82 26.69
CA ARG A 183 27.70 13.55 27.17
C ARG A 183 26.86 12.37 26.69
#